data_AF-E6PEW6-F1
#
_entry.id   AF-E6PEW6-F1
#
_cell.length_a   1.000
_cell.length_b   1.000
_cell.length_c   1.000
_cell.angle_alpha   90.00
_cell.angle_beta   90.00
_cell.angle_gamma   90.00
#
_symmetry.space_group_name_H-M   'P 1'
#
loop_
_entity.id
_entity.type
_entity.pdbx_description
1 polymer ?
#
loop_
_entity_poly.entity_id
_entity_poly.type
_entity_poly.pdbx_seq_one_letter_code
_entity_poly.pdbx_strand_id
1 'polypeptide(L)'
;MSPMRTPRFVRSSRHLAHRAWTERERRIVWRGLSGRLAIAIEPFLGALFMGFLTWGIIWRSEHVASDRDLIKIAWIFGIGAIAFAAYFVAVLVAPFIAYLQTFKPIFILDGYVRYRGPDERSSEDSSGYVAALFEDRSVACEWEFLGSKDLEPAMIPAHLEFSRYAGIHRIDGVATGVLPDGELPWLAIGIAPRRD
;
A
#
# COMPACT_ATOMS: atom_id res chain seq x y z
N MET A 1 -5.33 -6.09 -4.94
CA MET A 1 -4.89 -5.71 -3.59
C MET A 1 -5.87 -4.64 -3.12
N SER A 2 -6.93 -5.06 -2.45
CA SER A 2 -7.95 -4.13 -1.94
C SER A 2 -7.32 -3.12 -0.99
N PRO A 3 -7.74 -1.85 -1.02
CA PRO A 3 -7.25 -0.88 -0.05
C PRO A 3 -7.56 -1.42 1.35
N MET A 4 -6.52 -1.61 2.16
CA MET A 4 -6.65 -1.97 3.57
C MET A 4 -7.63 -0.97 4.20
N ARG A 5 -8.78 -1.47 4.68
CA ARG A 5 -9.82 -0.62 5.27
C ARG A 5 -9.17 0.18 6.40
N THR A 6 -9.50 1.47 6.44
CA THR A 6 -8.94 2.43 7.40
C THR A 6 -9.02 1.85 8.81
N PRO A 7 -7.92 1.81 9.58
CA PRO A 7 -7.91 1.24 10.92
C PRO A 7 -8.94 1.94 11.79
N ARG A 8 -9.70 1.16 12.57
CA ARG A 8 -10.64 1.73 13.54
C ARG A 8 -9.87 2.23 14.75
N PHE A 9 -9.92 3.54 14.97
CA PHE A 9 -9.32 4.20 16.13
C PHE A 9 -10.40 4.42 17.17
N VAL A 10 -10.18 3.98 18.42
CA VAL A 10 -11.20 4.09 19.48
C VAL A 10 -10.85 5.16 20.53
N ARG A 11 -9.61 5.69 20.61
CA ARG A 11 -9.27 6.72 21.63
C ARG A 11 -8.16 7.69 21.23
N SER A 12 -8.28 8.96 21.62
CA SER A 12 -7.42 10.08 21.20
C SER A 12 -5.91 9.79 21.34
N SER A 13 -5.16 10.08 20.28
CA SER A 13 -3.72 9.82 20.08
C SER A 13 -2.81 10.75 20.88
N ARG A 14 -3.38 11.71 21.64
CA ARG A 14 -2.62 12.81 22.25
C ARG A 14 -1.70 12.38 23.40
N HIS A 15 -1.82 11.15 23.90
CA HIS A 15 -1.03 10.65 25.04
C HIS A 15 -0.14 9.45 24.71
N LEU A 16 -0.10 9.00 23.45
CA LEU A 16 0.82 7.93 23.07
C LEU A 16 2.22 8.51 22.85
N ALA A 17 3.20 7.87 23.47
CA ALA A 17 4.59 8.07 23.09
C ALA A 17 4.72 7.80 21.58
N HIS A 18 5.53 8.60 20.91
CA HIS A 18 5.71 8.46 19.47
C HIS A 18 7.13 8.82 19.08
N ARG A 19 7.58 8.23 17.97
CA ARG A 19 8.86 8.52 17.34
C ARG A 19 8.67 8.83 15.86
N ALA A 20 9.66 9.51 15.30
CA ALA A 20 9.76 9.67 13.86
C ALA A 20 10.27 8.38 13.20
N TRP A 21 10.01 8.27 11.90
CA TRP A 21 10.64 7.27 11.05
C TRP A 21 12.13 7.57 10.91
N THR A 22 12.95 6.54 11.01
CA THR A 22 14.39 6.63 10.74
C THR A 22 14.65 6.67 9.23
N GLU A 23 15.82 7.15 8.84
CA GLU A 23 16.23 7.16 7.44
C GLU A 23 16.32 5.76 6.83
N ARG A 24 16.72 4.77 7.63
CA ARG A 24 16.83 3.37 7.20
C ARG A 24 15.46 2.77 6.87
N GLU A 25 14.46 3.00 7.73
CA GLU A 25 13.07 2.58 7.50
C GLU A 25 12.48 3.29 6.27
N ARG A 26 12.73 4.59 6.11
CA ARG A 26 12.30 5.34 4.91
C ARG A 26 12.93 4.81 3.63
N ARG A 27 14.20 4.40 3.68
CA ARG A 27 14.91 3.82 2.53
C ARG A 27 14.29 2.51 2.08
N ILE A 28 13.82 1.68 3.02
CA ILE A 28 13.10 0.44 2.71
C ILE A 28 11.80 0.74 1.95
N VAL A 29 11.01 1.67 2.44
CA VAL A 29 9.75 2.08 1.78
C VAL A 29 10.03 2.69 0.40
N TRP A 30 11.07 3.53 0.30
CA TRP A 30 11.52 4.12 -0.96
C TRP A 30 11.93 3.06 -1.99
N ARG A 31 12.68 2.03 -1.57
CA ARG A 31 13.04 0.90 -2.45
C ARG A 31 11.81 0.16 -2.97
N GLY A 32 10.81 -0.05 -2.11
CA GLY A 32 9.52 -0.65 -2.52
C GLY A 32 8.78 0.21 -3.55
N LEU A 33 8.77 1.53 -3.35
CA LEU A 33 8.20 2.49 -4.29
C LEU A 33 8.95 2.48 -5.64
N SER A 34 10.29 2.54 -5.62
CA SER A 34 11.09 2.53 -6.86
C SER A 34 10.96 1.21 -7.61
N GLY A 35 10.87 0.08 -6.91
CA GLY A 35 10.62 -1.23 -7.55
C GLY A 35 9.26 -1.29 -8.24
N ARG A 36 8.20 -0.75 -7.61
CA ARG A 36 6.87 -0.65 -8.22
C ARG A 36 6.84 0.35 -9.39
N LEU A 37 7.60 1.45 -9.29
CA LEU A 37 7.76 2.41 -10.38
C LEU A 37 8.44 1.78 -11.60
N ALA A 38 9.44 0.91 -11.40
CA ALA A 38 10.09 0.18 -12.48
C ALA A 38 9.11 -0.74 -13.24
N ILE A 39 8.15 -1.36 -12.55
CA ILE A 39 7.09 -2.15 -13.19
C ILE A 39 6.07 -1.23 -13.89
N ALA A 40 5.78 -0.08 -13.28
CA ALA A 40 4.85 0.90 -13.83
C ALA A 40 5.39 1.66 -15.05
N ILE A 41 6.68 1.53 -15.40
CA ILE A 41 7.25 2.21 -16.57
C ILE A 41 6.61 1.75 -17.88
N GLU A 42 6.28 0.45 -17.98
CA GLU A 42 5.68 -0.14 -19.16
C GLU A 42 4.30 0.46 -19.47
N PRO A 43 3.33 0.48 -18.52
CA PRO A 43 2.06 1.14 -18.80
C PRO A 43 2.17 2.65 -18.94
N PHE A 44 3.16 3.29 -18.32
CA PHE A 44 3.43 4.71 -18.56
C PHE A 44 3.84 4.98 -20.03
N LEU A 45 4.79 4.20 -20.56
CA LEU A 45 5.21 4.31 -21.96
C LEU A 45 4.07 3.96 -22.92
N GLY A 46 3.27 2.93 -22.60
CA GLY A 46 2.07 2.58 -23.35
C GLY A 46 1.06 3.73 -23.42
N ALA A 47 0.79 4.38 -22.29
CA ALA A 47 -0.08 5.55 -22.22
C ALA A 47 0.44 6.71 -23.07
N LEU A 48 1.74 7.02 -22.99
CA LEU A 48 2.35 8.07 -23.80
C LEU A 48 2.28 7.75 -25.29
N PHE A 49 2.67 6.54 -25.69
CA PHE A 49 2.68 6.12 -27.08
C PHE A 49 1.27 6.21 -27.69
N MET A 50 0.27 5.66 -27.02
CA MET A 50 -1.13 5.71 -27.47
C MET A 50 -1.67 7.15 -27.47
N GLY A 51 -1.29 7.97 -26.47
CA GLY A 51 -1.67 9.37 -26.40
C GLY A 51 -1.10 10.19 -27.56
N PHE A 52 0.19 10.01 -27.88
CA PHE A 52 0.82 10.66 -29.02
C PHE A 52 0.25 10.20 -30.36
N LEU A 53 -0.07 8.91 -30.53
CA LEU A 53 -0.75 8.41 -31.72
C LEU A 53 -2.13 9.04 -31.87
N THR A 54 -2.91 9.10 -30.79
CA THR A 54 -4.24 9.73 -30.79
C THR A 54 -4.15 11.20 -31.20
N TRP A 55 -3.23 11.95 -30.57
CA TRP A 55 -2.95 13.34 -30.91
C TRP A 55 -2.55 13.52 -32.37
N GLY A 56 -1.60 12.71 -32.85
CA GLY A 56 -1.12 12.77 -34.23
C GLY A 56 -2.22 12.46 -35.25
N ILE A 57 -3.10 11.50 -34.96
CA ILE A 57 -4.25 11.18 -35.82
C ILE A 57 -5.24 12.34 -35.87
N ILE A 58 -5.59 12.92 -34.72
CA ILE A 58 -6.50 14.07 -34.65
C ILE A 58 -5.93 15.22 -35.46
N TRP A 59 -4.69 15.60 -35.16
CA TRP A 59 -4.00 16.69 -35.85
C TRP A 59 -3.96 16.47 -37.37
N ARG A 60 -3.60 15.27 -37.83
CA ARG A 60 -3.54 14.93 -39.25
C ARG A 60 -4.91 14.94 -39.93
N SER A 61 -5.96 14.46 -39.26
CA SER A 61 -7.32 14.45 -39.78
C SER A 61 -7.90 15.85 -39.98
N GLU A 62 -7.46 16.82 -39.18
CA GLU A 62 -7.86 18.23 -39.29
C GLU A 62 -7.11 18.98 -40.39
N HIS A 63 -5.82 18.67 -40.60
CA HIS A 63 -4.94 19.45 -41.49
C HIS A 63 -4.76 18.84 -42.89
N VAL A 64 -5.05 17.55 -43.09
CA VAL A 64 -4.87 16.85 -44.37
C VAL A 64 -6.21 16.34 -44.88
N ALA A 65 -6.70 16.91 -45.98
CA ALA A 65 -8.03 16.61 -46.52
C ALA A 65 -8.24 15.14 -46.92
N SER A 66 -7.19 14.45 -47.40
CA SER A 66 -7.26 13.02 -47.75
C SER A 66 -7.46 12.09 -46.55
N ASP A 67 -7.16 12.60 -45.35
CA ASP A 67 -6.95 11.79 -44.14
C ASP A 67 -8.03 12.06 -43.09
N ARG A 68 -9.11 12.78 -43.43
CA ARG A 68 -10.23 13.09 -42.52
C ARG A 68 -10.85 11.86 -41.89
N ASP A 69 -10.93 10.75 -42.62
CA ASP A 69 -11.54 9.50 -42.13
C ASP A 69 -10.72 8.82 -41.01
N LEU A 70 -9.44 9.18 -40.83
CA LEU A 70 -8.63 8.62 -39.73
C LEU A 70 -9.16 9.02 -38.34
N ILE A 71 -9.97 10.07 -38.22
CA ILE A 71 -10.58 10.43 -36.94
C ILE A 71 -11.40 9.28 -36.34
N LYS A 72 -11.96 8.41 -37.19
CA LYS A 72 -12.76 7.24 -36.80
C LYS A 72 -11.95 6.17 -36.06
N ILE A 73 -10.63 6.17 -36.18
CA ILE A 73 -9.75 5.23 -35.45
C ILE A 73 -9.08 5.88 -34.23
N ALA A 74 -9.08 7.22 -34.13
CA ALA A 74 -8.43 7.96 -33.04
C ALA A 74 -8.94 7.54 -31.65
N TRP A 75 -10.25 7.28 -31.52
CA TRP A 75 -10.85 6.90 -30.24
C TRP A 75 -10.33 5.56 -29.71
N ILE A 76 -9.93 4.62 -30.57
CA ILE A 76 -9.38 3.32 -30.16
C ILE A 76 -8.06 3.54 -29.41
N PHE A 77 -7.17 4.36 -29.99
CA PHE A 77 -5.91 4.75 -29.37
C PHE A 77 -6.15 5.60 -28.11
N GLY A 78 -7.16 6.48 -28.14
CA GLY A 78 -7.54 7.30 -26.99
C GLY A 78 -7.99 6.48 -25.79
N ILE A 79 -8.85 5.48 -26.00
CA ILE A 79 -9.26 4.54 -24.94
C ILE A 79 -8.05 3.73 -24.46
N GLY A 80 -7.18 3.26 -25.37
CA GLY A 80 -5.94 2.58 -25.01
C GLY A 80 -5.06 3.43 -24.08
N ALA A 81 -4.87 4.70 -24.41
CA ALA A 81 -4.10 5.63 -23.58
C ALA A 81 -4.71 5.78 -22.18
N ILE A 82 -6.04 5.92 -22.08
CA ILE A 82 -6.76 5.99 -20.80
C ILE A 82 -6.59 4.71 -19.99
N ALA A 83 -6.72 3.54 -20.62
CA ALA A 83 -6.59 2.25 -19.94
C ALA A 83 -5.17 2.05 -19.37
N PHE A 84 -4.13 2.34 -20.15
CA PHE A 84 -2.75 2.28 -19.69
C PHE A 84 -2.45 3.30 -18.58
N ALA A 85 -2.97 4.53 -18.71
CA ALA A 85 -2.83 5.55 -17.67
C ALA A 85 -3.54 5.14 -16.37
N ALA A 86 -4.75 4.59 -16.46
CA ALA A 86 -5.49 4.09 -15.30
C ALA A 86 -4.75 2.96 -14.61
N TYR A 87 -4.19 2.01 -15.36
CA TYR A 87 -3.39 0.92 -14.82
C TYR A 87 -2.09 1.42 -14.16
N PHE A 88 -1.37 2.36 -14.80
CA PHE A 88 -0.21 3.03 -14.23
C PHE A 88 -0.52 3.66 -12.86
N VAL A 89 -1.61 4.43 -12.78
CA VAL A 89 -2.07 5.04 -11.53
C VAL A 89 -2.39 3.96 -10.51
N ALA A 90 -3.20 2.96 -10.87
CA ALA A 90 -3.63 1.89 -9.97
C ALA A 90 -2.45 1.14 -9.32
N VAL A 91 -1.39 0.85 -10.07
CA VAL A 91 -0.19 0.17 -9.54
C VAL A 91 0.59 1.05 -8.57
N LEU A 92 0.56 2.38 -8.74
CA LEU A 92 1.31 3.33 -7.92
C LEU A 92 0.57 3.86 -6.69
N VAL A 93 -0.76 3.77 -6.64
CA VAL A 93 -1.54 4.30 -5.50
C VAL A 93 -1.05 3.75 -4.16
N ALA A 94 -1.01 2.43 -4.02
CA ALA A 94 -0.62 1.79 -2.76
C ALA A 94 0.82 2.14 -2.29
N PRO A 95 1.88 2.01 -3.13
CA PRO A 95 3.23 2.36 -2.69
C PRO A 95 3.42 3.86 -2.46
N PHE A 96 2.71 4.72 -3.20
CA PHE A 96 2.77 6.17 -2.98
C PHE A 96 2.15 6.56 -1.62
N ILE A 97 0.99 5.99 -1.29
CA ILE A 97 0.38 6.20 0.03
C ILE A 97 1.30 5.66 1.12
N ALA A 98 1.91 4.48 0.94
CA ALA A 98 2.86 3.92 1.91
C ALA A 98 4.06 4.87 2.15
N TYR A 99 4.60 5.47 1.08
CA TYR A 99 5.66 6.47 1.17
C TYR A 99 5.22 7.72 1.96
N LEU A 100 4.03 8.26 1.66
CA LEU A 100 3.50 9.42 2.38
C LEU A 100 3.29 9.15 3.89
N GLN A 101 3.07 7.88 4.26
CA GLN A 101 2.85 7.50 5.66
C GLN A 101 4.16 7.50 6.47
N THR A 102 5.32 7.51 5.80
CA THR A 102 6.62 7.68 6.47
C THR A 102 6.86 9.08 7.06
N PHE A 103 5.96 10.02 6.75
CA PHE A 103 5.91 11.35 7.36
C PHE A 103 4.97 11.42 8.57
N LYS A 104 4.24 10.35 8.88
CA LYS A 104 3.40 10.27 10.09
C LYS A 104 4.15 9.58 11.24
N PRO A 105 3.81 9.90 12.50
CA PRO A 105 4.48 9.29 13.65
C PRO A 105 4.25 7.79 13.74
N ILE A 106 5.25 7.09 14.28
CA ILE A 106 5.13 5.72 14.79
C ILE A 106 4.76 5.83 16.26
N PHE A 107 3.67 5.19 16.65
CA PHE A 107 3.20 5.17 18.04
C PHE A 107 3.87 4.03 18.79
N ILE A 108 4.21 4.31 20.04
CA ILE A 108 4.80 3.38 20.99
C ILE A 108 3.75 3.15 22.08
N LEU A 109 3.46 1.90 22.36
CA LEU A 109 2.45 1.50 23.33
C LEU A 109 2.96 0.33 24.16
N ASP A 110 2.90 0.47 25.47
CA ASP A 110 3.06 -0.63 26.41
C ASP A 110 1.66 -1.14 26.79
N GLY A 111 1.35 -2.38 26.45
CA GLY A 111 -0.01 -2.90 26.56
C GLY A 111 -0.12 -4.34 26.07
N TYR A 112 -1.10 -4.60 25.19
CA TYR A 112 -1.35 -5.95 24.67
C TYR A 112 -1.47 -5.96 23.15
N VAL A 113 -1.02 -7.05 22.54
CA VAL A 113 -1.41 -7.43 21.18
C VAL A 113 -2.52 -8.47 21.26
N ARG A 114 -3.58 -8.31 20.47
CA ARG A 114 -4.66 -9.29 20.34
C ARG A 114 -4.76 -9.78 18.90
N TYR A 115 -4.77 -11.10 18.76
CA TYR A 115 -5.11 -11.81 17.54
C TYR A 115 -6.55 -12.30 17.63
N ARG A 116 -7.30 -12.20 16.54
CA ARG A 116 -8.66 -12.71 16.42
C ARG A 116 -8.81 -13.36 15.05
N GLY A 117 -9.54 -14.47 14.98
CA GLY A 117 -9.93 -15.08 13.71
C GLY A 117 -10.84 -14.17 12.88
N PRO A 118 -11.11 -14.55 11.62
CA PRO A 118 -12.05 -13.81 10.76
C PRO A 118 -13.46 -13.83 11.34
N ASP A 119 -14.22 -12.76 11.09
CA ASP A 119 -15.63 -12.62 11.48
C ASP A 119 -16.49 -12.26 10.26
N GLU A 120 -17.81 -12.15 10.43
CA GLU A 120 -18.74 -11.77 9.35
C GLU A 120 -18.44 -10.40 8.72
N ARG A 121 -17.55 -9.60 9.33
CA ARG A 121 -17.14 -8.28 8.85
C ARG A 121 -15.78 -8.29 8.15
N SER A 122 -15.07 -9.41 8.19
CA SER A 122 -13.80 -9.62 7.50
C SER A 122 -13.98 -9.53 5.99
N SER A 123 -12.95 -9.03 5.30
CA SER A 123 -12.87 -9.18 3.85
C SER A 123 -12.69 -10.65 3.47
N GLU A 124 -13.13 -11.04 2.27
CA GLU A 124 -13.07 -12.43 1.79
C GLU A 124 -11.65 -13.04 1.84
N ASP A 125 -10.62 -12.19 1.73
CA ASP A 125 -9.20 -12.57 1.75
C ASP A 125 -8.53 -12.37 3.13
N SER A 126 -9.28 -12.03 4.18
CA SER A 126 -8.72 -11.78 5.52
C SER A 126 -8.68 -13.04 6.37
N SER A 127 -7.54 -13.30 7.00
CA SER A 127 -7.35 -14.42 7.94
C SER A 127 -7.55 -14.00 9.41
N GLY A 128 -8.28 -12.90 9.62
CA GLY A 128 -8.56 -12.35 10.94
C GLY A 128 -8.02 -10.95 11.17
N TYR A 129 -7.82 -10.60 12.44
CA TYR A 129 -7.47 -9.26 12.87
C TYR A 129 -6.32 -9.27 13.87
N VAL A 130 -5.51 -8.23 13.80
CA VAL A 130 -4.51 -7.89 14.81
C VAL A 130 -4.88 -6.55 15.40
N ALA A 131 -4.89 -6.45 16.72
CA ALA A 131 -5.13 -5.20 17.43
C ALA A 131 -4.02 -4.89 18.43
N ALA A 132 -3.67 -3.62 18.53
CA ALA A 132 -2.90 -3.05 19.63
C ALA A 132 -3.89 -2.51 20.67
N LEU A 133 -3.68 -2.86 21.94
CA LEU A 133 -4.56 -2.52 23.05
C LEU A 133 -3.79 -1.82 24.15
N PHE A 134 -4.45 -0.85 24.79
CA PHE A 134 -3.95 -0.22 26.01
C PHE A 134 -3.97 -1.22 27.19
N GLU A 135 -3.33 -0.84 28.29
CA GLU A 135 -3.32 -1.60 29.55
C GLU A 135 -4.74 -1.93 30.06
N ASP A 136 -5.70 -1.00 29.88
CA ASP A 136 -7.12 -1.19 30.21
C ASP A 136 -7.88 -2.13 29.23
N ARG A 137 -7.15 -2.77 28.30
CA ARG A 137 -7.66 -3.63 27.23
C ARG A 137 -8.59 -2.92 26.24
N SER A 138 -8.61 -1.58 26.22
CA SER A 138 -9.27 -0.83 25.17
C SER A 138 -8.44 -0.85 23.88
N VAL A 139 -9.10 -0.85 22.72
CA VAL A 139 -8.42 -0.93 21.42
C VAL A 139 -7.77 0.41 21.08
N ALA A 140 -6.45 0.42 20.92
CA ALA A 140 -5.72 1.56 20.39
C ALA A 140 -5.87 1.63 18.86
N CYS A 141 -5.64 0.50 18.18
CA CYS A 141 -5.77 0.37 16.74
C CYS A 141 -5.96 -1.10 16.35
N GLU A 142 -6.72 -1.37 15.28
CA GLU A 142 -6.99 -2.71 14.78
C GLU A 142 -6.84 -2.75 13.25
N TRP A 143 -6.25 -3.83 12.75
CA TRP A 143 -5.95 -4.08 11.34
C TRP A 143 -6.45 -5.46 10.93
N GLU A 144 -6.89 -5.59 9.69
CA GLU A 144 -7.12 -6.91 9.06
C GLU A 144 -5.76 -7.55 8.75
N PHE A 145 -5.61 -8.83 9.10
CA PHE A 145 -4.45 -9.62 8.77
C PHE A 145 -4.62 -10.26 7.40
N LEU A 146 -3.64 -10.02 6.53
CA LEU A 146 -3.56 -10.60 5.19
C LEU A 146 -2.59 -11.78 5.24
N GLY A 147 -3.08 -12.92 5.70
CA GLY A 147 -2.34 -14.18 5.81
C GLY A 147 -2.93 -15.26 4.91
N SER A 148 -2.30 -16.43 4.88
CA SER A 148 -2.87 -17.66 4.29
C SER A 148 -3.40 -18.62 5.35
N LYS A 149 -3.12 -18.33 6.63
CA LYS A 149 -3.53 -19.13 7.78
C LYS A 149 -4.30 -18.26 8.75
N ASP A 150 -5.38 -18.82 9.29
CA ASP A 150 -6.16 -18.20 10.34
C ASP A 150 -5.29 -17.97 11.57
N LEU A 151 -5.40 -16.76 12.12
CA LEU A 151 -4.72 -16.42 13.36
C LEU A 151 -5.42 -17.10 14.54
N GLU A 152 -4.66 -17.84 15.34
CA GLU A 152 -5.15 -18.35 16.61
C GLU A 152 -5.50 -17.18 17.54
N PRO A 153 -6.71 -17.16 18.14
CA PRO A 153 -7.08 -16.12 19.08
C PRO A 153 -6.16 -16.12 20.29
N ALA A 154 -5.40 -15.05 20.46
CA ALA A 154 -4.45 -14.89 21.55
C ALA A 154 -4.38 -13.42 21.98
N MET A 155 -4.10 -13.19 23.27
CA MET A 155 -3.83 -11.86 23.81
C MET A 155 -2.54 -11.94 24.62
N ILE A 156 -1.54 -11.17 24.21
CA ILE A 156 -0.18 -11.26 24.73
C ILE A 156 0.25 -9.88 25.20
N PRO A 157 0.74 -9.71 26.44
CA PRO A 157 1.34 -8.45 26.87
C PRO A 157 2.58 -8.17 26.03
N ALA A 158 2.71 -6.96 25.51
CA ALA A 158 3.79 -6.61 24.60
C ALA A 158 4.05 -5.09 24.58
N HIS A 159 5.31 -4.75 24.39
CA HIS A 159 5.73 -3.42 23.99
C HIS A 159 5.65 -3.29 22.46
N LEU A 160 4.78 -2.41 21.97
CA LEU A 160 4.41 -2.32 20.57
C LEU A 160 4.89 -1.02 19.94
N GLU A 161 5.49 -1.14 18.76
CA GLU A 161 5.67 -0.01 17.84
C GLU A 161 4.75 -0.20 16.65
N PHE A 162 3.86 0.75 16.39
CA PHE A 162 2.88 0.63 15.31
C PHE A 162 2.62 1.94 14.58
N SER A 163 2.13 1.83 13.35
CA SER A 163 1.60 2.96 12.59
C SER A 163 0.18 2.66 12.19
N ARG A 164 -0.65 3.69 12.06
CA ARG A 164 -2.02 3.50 11.59
C ARG A 164 -2.07 2.79 10.25
N TYR A 165 -1.23 3.17 9.30
CA TYR A 165 -1.37 2.66 7.95
C TYR A 165 -0.71 1.30 7.72
N ALA A 166 0.46 1.04 8.31
CA ALA A 166 1.24 -0.15 8.01
C ALA A 166 1.09 -1.28 9.04
N GLY A 167 0.33 -1.10 10.12
CA GLY A 167 0.19 -2.11 11.17
C GLY A 167 1.26 -2.00 12.26
N ILE A 168 1.55 -3.14 12.89
CA ILE A 168 2.57 -3.28 13.96
C ILE A 168 3.94 -3.53 13.32
N HIS A 169 4.90 -2.70 13.67
CA HIS A 169 6.28 -2.73 13.16
C HIS A 169 7.17 -3.60 14.04
N ARG A 170 7.01 -3.48 15.36
CA ARG A 170 7.80 -4.23 16.35
C ARG A 170 6.95 -4.68 17.52
N ILE A 171 7.28 -5.84 18.06
CA ILE A 171 6.72 -6.45 19.28
C ILE A 171 7.93 -6.79 20.16
N ASP A 172 7.99 -6.22 21.36
CA ASP A 172 9.08 -6.40 22.33
C ASP A 172 10.47 -6.14 21.73
N GLY A 173 10.55 -5.14 20.86
CA GLY A 173 11.78 -4.76 20.13
C GLY A 173 12.11 -5.64 18.92
N VAL A 174 11.35 -6.69 18.65
CA VAL A 174 11.53 -7.59 17.50
C VAL A 174 10.68 -7.13 16.32
N ALA A 175 11.28 -6.97 15.14
CA ALA A 175 10.57 -6.58 13.93
C ALA A 175 9.59 -7.67 13.44
N THR A 176 8.37 -7.26 13.08
CA THR A 176 7.31 -8.16 12.59
C THR A 176 7.45 -8.53 11.11
N GLY A 177 8.41 -7.92 10.40
CA GLY A 177 8.56 -8.07 8.95
C GLY A 177 7.69 -7.11 8.12
N VAL A 178 6.75 -6.40 8.75
CA VAL A 178 6.08 -5.23 8.14
C VAL A 178 7.12 -4.18 7.72
N LEU A 179 8.13 -3.98 8.57
CA LEU A 179 9.37 -3.30 8.25
C LEU A 179 10.54 -4.17 8.74
N PRO A 180 11.25 -4.88 7.85
CA PRO A 180 12.37 -5.72 8.24
C PRO A 180 13.57 -4.86 8.66
N ASP A 181 14.27 -5.27 9.73
CA ASP A 181 15.48 -4.61 10.23
C ASP A 181 16.72 -4.83 9.32
N GLY A 182 16.57 -5.61 8.23
CA GLY A 182 17.66 -6.05 7.34
C GLY A 182 17.68 -5.39 5.95
N GLU A 183 18.73 -5.68 5.17
CA GLU A 183 18.79 -5.31 3.75
C GLU A 183 17.80 -6.15 2.94
N LEU A 184 16.73 -5.53 2.45
CA LEU A 184 15.91 -6.14 1.41
C LEU A 184 16.76 -6.29 0.13
N PRO A 185 16.76 -7.46 -0.53
CA PRO A 185 17.45 -7.65 -1.79
C PRO A 185 16.99 -6.61 -2.82
N TRP A 186 17.91 -6.16 -3.68
CA TRP A 186 17.70 -5.03 -4.61
C TRP A 186 16.46 -5.18 -5.51
N LEU A 187 16.02 -6.42 -5.74
CA LEU A 187 14.88 -6.80 -6.59
C LEU A 187 13.63 -7.21 -5.80
N ALA A 188 13.54 -6.92 -4.50
CA ALA A 188 12.34 -7.22 -3.71
C ALA A 188 11.15 -6.35 -4.15
N ILE A 189 10.29 -6.91 -5.01
CA ILE A 189 9.06 -6.27 -5.47
C ILE A 189 7.98 -6.45 -4.39
N GLY A 190 7.77 -5.39 -3.61
CA GLY A 190 6.73 -5.34 -2.58
C GLY A 190 7.12 -5.97 -1.25
N ILE A 191 6.48 -5.49 -0.18
CA ILE A 191 6.44 -6.17 1.11
C ILE A 191 5.64 -7.46 0.85
N ALA A 192 6.33 -8.51 0.43
CA ALA A 192 5.72 -9.82 0.30
C ALA A 192 5.40 -10.33 1.71
N PRO A 193 4.20 -10.90 1.95
CA PRO A 193 3.96 -11.66 3.16
C PRO A 193 4.97 -12.82 3.17
N ARG A 194 5.57 -13.05 4.34
CA ARG A 194 6.49 -14.15 4.56
C ARG A 194 5.77 -15.44 4.13
N ARG A 195 6.33 -16.12 3.13
CA ARG A 195 6.02 -17.52 2.87
C ARG A 195 6.83 -18.32 3.89
N ASP A 196 6.13 -18.93 4.82
CA ASP A 196 6.64 -20.07 5.58
C ASP A 196 6.64 -21.30 4.67
#